data_AF-A0A7X6RQD9-F1
#
_entry.id   AF-A0A7X6RQD9-F1
#
_cell.length_a   1.000
_cell.length_b   1.000
_cell.length_c   1.000
_cell.angle_alpha   90.00
_cell.angle_beta   90.00
_cell.angle_gamma   90.00
#
_symmetry.space_group_name_H-M   'P 1'
#
loop_
_entity.id
_entity.type
_entity.pdbx_description
1 polymer ?
#
loop_
_entity_poly.entity_id
_entity_poly.type
_entity_poly.pdbx_seq_one_letter_code
_entity_poly.pdbx_strand_id
1 'polypeptide(L)'
;MSAAASGPAPDRSLAKLIEIAEKPTLGQRLISWASRPPGRLYIPACGVVGLVLLFEDSVPGGHLITFFAALVGGLLLAGMGALRLGIALAVARPMIRHYWLRWVSAPVIAAVAIGLAVADVPLQSRISASADQLLSLSEDTDGRTSIPLNGERVGLYSLRSVSAYEGVTHYAVEGSGLFSPSGLAHSTEQIPEGVFVPGQGSRIYEHVSGDWYVWVNH
;
A
#
# COMPACT_ATOMS: atom_id res chain seq x y z
N MET A 1 -12.66 -37.82 -71.39
CA MET A 1 -11.39 -37.98 -70.64
C MET A 1 -11.24 -36.75 -69.76
N SER A 2 -11.51 -36.88 -68.45
CA SER A 2 -11.42 -35.78 -67.48
C SER A 2 -10.12 -35.94 -66.69
N ALA A 3 -9.20 -35.00 -66.82
CA ALA A 3 -8.02 -34.90 -65.99
C ALA A 3 -8.39 -34.16 -64.70
N ALA A 4 -8.54 -34.89 -63.59
CA ALA A 4 -8.66 -34.31 -62.27
C ALA A 4 -7.25 -33.91 -61.79
N ALA A 5 -7.02 -32.60 -61.68
CA ALA A 5 -5.82 -32.05 -61.07
C ALA A 5 -5.88 -32.29 -59.55
N SER A 6 -5.04 -33.20 -59.06
CA SER A 6 -4.81 -33.42 -57.63
C SER A 6 -3.96 -32.28 -57.07
N GLY A 7 -4.62 -31.23 -56.54
CA GLY A 7 -3.94 -30.20 -55.75
C GLY A 7 -3.40 -30.79 -54.42
N PRO A 8 -2.31 -30.22 -53.86
CA PRO A 8 -1.71 -30.74 -52.64
C PRO A 8 -2.66 -30.54 -51.44
N ALA A 9 -2.91 -31.63 -50.70
CA ALA A 9 -3.76 -31.64 -49.52
C ALA A 9 -3.23 -30.67 -48.44
N PRO A 10 -4.04 -29.68 -47.99
CA PRO A 10 -3.59 -28.61 -47.09
C PRO A 10 -3.10 -29.12 -45.72
N ASP A 11 -3.61 -30.25 -45.25
CA ASP A 11 -3.27 -30.84 -43.95
C ASP A 11 -1.81 -31.29 -43.85
N ARG A 12 -1.20 -31.70 -44.97
CA ARG A 12 0.20 -32.18 -44.99
C ARG A 12 1.20 -31.04 -44.90
N SER A 13 0.80 -29.85 -45.37
CA SER A 13 1.62 -28.63 -45.30
C SER A 13 1.61 -28.02 -43.90
N LEU A 14 0.46 -28.03 -43.20
CA LEU A 14 0.38 -27.56 -41.82
C LEU A 14 1.17 -28.47 -40.85
N ALA A 15 1.09 -29.78 -41.03
CA ALA A 15 1.88 -30.73 -40.24
C ALA A 15 3.39 -30.50 -40.41
N LYS A 16 3.87 -30.28 -41.64
CA LYS A 16 5.27 -29.91 -41.90
C LYS A 16 5.66 -28.54 -41.33
N LEU A 17 4.77 -27.56 -41.36
CA LEU A 17 5.03 -26.24 -40.79
C LEU A 17 5.11 -26.28 -39.25
N ILE A 18 4.34 -27.15 -38.60
CA ILE A 18 4.42 -27.40 -37.14
C ILE A 18 5.69 -28.19 -36.80
N GLU A 19 6.11 -29.11 -37.66
CA GLU A 19 7.35 -29.89 -37.50
C GLU A 19 8.62 -29.03 -37.66
N ILE A 20 8.57 -28.00 -38.53
CA ILE A 20 9.65 -27.02 -38.77
C ILE A 20 9.60 -25.85 -37.75
N ALA A 21 8.49 -25.67 -37.04
CA ALA A 21 8.37 -24.63 -36.02
C ALA A 21 9.25 -24.98 -34.81
N GLU A 22 10.48 -24.47 -34.84
CA GLU A 22 11.45 -24.55 -33.78
C GLU A 22 10.80 -24.12 -32.45
N LYS A 23 10.93 -24.96 -31.40
CA LYS A 23 10.29 -24.68 -30.11
C LYS A 23 10.77 -23.31 -29.62
N PRO A 24 9.87 -22.39 -29.25
CA PRO A 24 10.26 -21.05 -28.88
C PRO A 24 11.19 -21.11 -27.66
N THR A 25 12.34 -20.45 -27.79
CA THR A 25 13.36 -20.38 -26.75
C THR A 25 12.81 -19.69 -25.50
N LEU A 26 13.42 -19.92 -24.33
CA LEU A 26 12.99 -19.28 -23.07
C LEU A 26 12.93 -17.75 -23.20
N GLY A 27 13.86 -17.14 -23.94
CA GLY A 27 13.87 -15.71 -24.24
C GLY A 27 12.67 -15.26 -25.08
N GLN A 28 12.33 -16.00 -26.13
CA GLN A 28 11.14 -15.69 -26.96
C GLN A 28 9.83 -15.86 -26.18
N ARG A 29 9.76 -16.81 -25.26
CA ARG A 29 8.61 -16.97 -24.35
C ARG A 29 8.50 -15.79 -23.38
N LEU A 30 9.61 -15.33 -22.82
CA LEU A 30 9.66 -14.14 -21.96
C LEU A 30 9.24 -12.87 -22.71
N ILE A 31 9.76 -12.66 -23.92
CA ILE A 31 9.43 -11.49 -24.76
C ILE A 31 7.95 -11.51 -25.15
N SER A 32 7.41 -12.65 -25.59
CA SER A 32 6.00 -12.78 -25.97
C SER A 32 5.05 -12.65 -24.79
N TRP A 33 5.44 -13.09 -23.59
CA TRP A 33 4.69 -12.86 -22.36
C TRP A 33 4.73 -11.38 -21.94
N ALA A 34 5.90 -10.75 -21.97
CA ALA A 34 6.09 -9.37 -21.54
C ALA A 34 5.45 -8.35 -22.51
N SER A 35 5.51 -8.61 -23.82
CA SER A 35 4.96 -7.72 -24.86
C SER A 35 3.44 -7.69 -24.91
N ARG A 36 2.74 -8.63 -24.27
CA ARG A 36 1.28 -8.53 -24.09
C ARG A 36 0.96 -7.30 -23.23
N PRO A 37 -0.18 -6.62 -23.40
CA PRO A 37 -0.57 -5.57 -22.48
C PRO A 37 -0.78 -6.13 -21.07
N PRO A 38 -0.47 -5.36 -20.00
CA PRO A 38 -0.77 -5.76 -18.63
C PRO A 38 -2.25 -6.13 -18.53
N GLY A 39 -2.51 -7.32 -17.98
CA GLY A 39 -3.84 -7.93 -17.97
C GLY A 39 -4.83 -7.15 -17.13
N ARG A 40 -6.13 -7.38 -17.35
CA ARG A 40 -7.24 -6.73 -16.63
C ARG A 40 -7.18 -6.91 -15.10
N LEU A 41 -6.43 -7.89 -14.61
CA LEU A 41 -6.27 -8.17 -13.17
C LEU A 41 -5.05 -7.48 -12.54
N TYR A 42 -4.03 -7.12 -13.33
CA TYR A 42 -2.79 -6.55 -12.79
C TYR A 42 -2.98 -5.13 -12.23
N ILE A 43 -3.72 -4.29 -12.96
CA ILE A 43 -3.98 -2.90 -12.54
C ILE A 43 -4.84 -2.86 -11.27
N PRO A 44 -5.97 -3.61 -11.17
CA PRO A 44 -6.71 -3.73 -9.91
C PRO A 44 -5.87 -4.27 -8.76
N ALA A 45 -5.02 -5.28 -9.00
CA ALA A 45 -4.14 -5.81 -7.96
C ALA A 45 -3.15 -4.75 -7.43
N CYS A 46 -2.55 -3.95 -8.31
CA CYS A 46 -1.70 -2.83 -7.90
C CYS A 46 -2.50 -1.78 -7.09
N GLY A 47 -3.73 -1.48 -7.52
CA GLY A 47 -4.61 -0.58 -6.79
C GLY A 47 -4.95 -1.10 -5.39
N VAL A 48 -5.32 -2.38 -5.26
CA VAL A 48 -5.62 -3.01 -3.97
C VAL A 48 -4.40 -2.99 -3.04
N VAL A 49 -3.22 -3.36 -3.54
CA VAL A 49 -1.99 -3.33 -2.73
C VAL A 49 -1.66 -1.90 -2.30
N GLY A 50 -1.78 -0.92 -3.20
CA GLY A 50 -1.59 0.50 -2.86
C GLY A 50 -2.57 0.99 -1.79
N LEU A 51 -3.84 0.60 -1.88
CA LEU A 51 -4.86 0.93 -0.87
C LEU A 51 -4.56 0.29 0.48
N VAL A 52 -4.10 -0.96 0.51
CA VAL A 52 -3.69 -1.62 1.76
C VAL A 52 -2.51 -0.90 2.38
N LEU A 53 -1.51 -0.50 1.60
CA LEU A 53 -0.36 0.26 2.11
C LEU A 53 -0.80 1.62 2.68
N LEU A 54 -1.67 2.36 1.98
CA LEU A 54 -2.23 3.62 2.49
C LEU A 54 -3.09 3.44 3.74
N PHE A 55 -3.80 2.32 3.84
CA PHE A 55 -4.56 2.00 5.05
C PHE A 55 -3.63 1.73 6.24
N GLU A 56 -2.55 0.98 6.05
CA GLU A 56 -1.55 0.74 7.09
C GLU A 56 -0.84 2.03 7.52
N ASP A 57 -0.54 2.92 6.56
CA ASP A 57 0.03 4.24 6.81
C ASP A 57 -0.87 5.13 7.67
N SER A 58 -2.19 4.97 7.58
CA SER A 58 -3.16 5.70 8.41
C SER A 58 -3.24 5.24 9.88
N VAL A 59 -2.55 4.16 10.24
CA VAL A 59 -2.53 3.61 11.60
C VAL A 59 -1.23 4.06 12.30
N PRO A 60 -1.31 4.73 13.47
CA PRO A 60 -0.10 5.21 14.15
C PRO A 60 0.81 4.04 14.54
N GLY A 61 1.96 3.89 13.87
CA GLY A 61 2.91 2.78 14.08
C GLY A 61 2.65 1.50 13.27
N GLY A 62 1.56 1.45 12.49
CA GLY A 62 1.23 0.37 11.53
C GLY A 62 0.95 -1.02 12.13
N HIS A 63 0.34 -1.92 11.35
CA HIS A 63 0.29 -3.35 11.67
C HIS A 63 1.41 -4.09 10.92
N LEU A 64 2.30 -4.76 11.66
CA LEU A 64 3.52 -5.38 11.12
C LEU A 64 3.24 -6.34 9.95
N ILE A 65 2.33 -7.29 10.15
CA ILE A 65 2.15 -8.41 9.22
C ILE A 65 1.57 -7.94 7.88
N THR A 66 0.56 -7.08 7.93
CA THR A 66 -0.13 -6.56 6.74
C THR A 66 0.75 -5.57 5.99
N PHE A 67 1.49 -4.69 6.68
CA PHE A 67 2.48 -3.82 6.05
C PHE A 67 3.56 -4.63 5.31
N PHE A 68 4.19 -5.60 5.97
CA PHE A 68 5.20 -6.44 5.33
C PHE A 68 4.65 -7.23 4.14
N ALA A 69 3.47 -7.84 4.28
CA ALA A 69 2.83 -8.58 3.19
C ALA A 69 2.52 -7.67 2.00
N ALA A 70 2.01 -6.47 2.24
CA ALA A 70 1.70 -5.49 1.20
C ALA A 70 2.98 -4.92 0.56
N LEU A 71 4.04 -4.70 1.33
CA LEU A 71 5.34 -4.25 0.83
C LEU A 71 5.98 -5.30 -0.08
N VAL A 72 6.05 -6.56 0.36
CA VAL A 72 6.59 -7.66 -0.45
C VAL A 72 5.75 -7.87 -1.70
N GLY A 73 4.42 -7.88 -1.58
CA GLY A 73 3.52 -7.97 -2.72
C GLY A 73 3.70 -6.81 -3.71
N GLY A 74 3.82 -5.58 -3.20
CA GLY A 74 4.07 -4.38 -3.97
C GLY A 74 5.39 -4.41 -4.71
N LEU A 75 6.48 -4.82 -4.06
CA LEU A 75 7.80 -4.98 -4.68
C LEU A 75 7.79 -6.04 -5.80
N LEU A 76 7.10 -7.16 -5.59
CA LEU A 76 6.96 -8.18 -6.62
C LEU A 76 6.17 -7.67 -7.83
N LEU A 77 5.05 -6.96 -7.59
CA LEU A 77 4.26 -6.36 -8.66
C LEU A 77 5.04 -5.27 -9.40
N ALA A 78 5.78 -4.42 -8.70
CA ALA A 78 6.61 -3.37 -9.26
C ALA A 78 7.77 -3.95 -10.08
N GLY A 79 8.48 -4.95 -9.56
CA GLY A 79 9.54 -5.65 -10.26
C GLY A 79 9.03 -6.34 -11.53
N MET A 80 7.88 -7.01 -11.44
CA MET A 80 7.22 -7.60 -12.61
C MET A 80 6.84 -6.53 -13.64
N GLY A 81 6.29 -5.40 -13.20
CA GLY A 81 5.92 -4.27 -14.07
C GLY A 81 7.12 -3.64 -14.76
N ALA A 82 8.19 -3.38 -14.01
CA ALA A 82 9.44 -2.79 -14.51
C ALA A 82 10.13 -3.71 -15.52
N LEU A 83 10.21 -5.02 -15.22
CA LEU A 83 10.74 -6.01 -16.15
C LEU A 83 9.93 -6.03 -17.45
N ARG A 84 8.60 -6.03 -17.33
CA ARG A 84 7.69 -6.04 -18.49
C ARG A 84 7.84 -4.77 -19.34
N LEU A 85 7.93 -3.61 -18.68
CA LEU A 85 8.07 -2.31 -19.34
C LEU A 85 9.44 -2.18 -20.03
N GLY A 86 10.51 -2.62 -19.37
CA GLY A 86 11.86 -2.63 -19.94
C GLY A 86 11.96 -3.49 -21.21
N ILE A 87 11.39 -4.69 -21.19
CA ILE A 87 11.35 -5.57 -22.37
C ILE A 87 10.47 -4.96 -23.47
N ALA A 88 9.32 -4.38 -23.12
CA ALA A 88 8.43 -3.76 -24.09
C ALA A 88 9.04 -2.50 -24.74
N LEU A 89 9.81 -1.70 -24.01
CA LEU A 89 10.54 -0.53 -24.52
C LEU A 89 11.65 -0.93 -25.50
N ALA A 90 12.28 -2.08 -25.28
CA ALA A 90 13.34 -2.61 -26.14
C ALA A 90 12.79 -3.25 -27.43
N VAL A 91 11.65 -3.95 -27.38
CA VAL A 91 11.20 -4.83 -28.48
C VAL A 91 9.84 -4.46 -29.07
N ALA A 92 8.95 -3.82 -28.31
CA ALA A 92 7.53 -3.66 -28.64
C ALA A 92 7.03 -2.21 -28.56
N ARG A 93 7.86 -1.24 -28.97
CA ARG A 93 7.55 0.21 -28.98
C ARG A 93 6.20 0.59 -29.64
N PRO A 94 5.78 -0.01 -30.78
CA PRO A 94 4.48 0.33 -31.39
C PRO A 94 3.30 -0.07 -30.49
N MET A 95 3.43 -1.19 -29.77
CA MET A 95 2.40 -1.73 -28.90
C MET A 95 2.25 -0.90 -27.62
N ILE A 96 3.35 -0.35 -27.10
CA ILE A 96 3.33 0.64 -26.02
C ILE A 96 2.56 1.88 -26.45
N ARG A 97 2.81 2.42 -27.65
CA ARG A 97 2.16 3.65 -28.10
C ARG A 97 0.63 3.51 -28.17
N HIS A 98 0.14 2.34 -28.57
CA HIS A 98 -1.30 2.09 -28.65
C HIS A 98 -1.97 1.86 -27.29
N TYR A 99 -1.27 1.24 -26.33
CA TYR A 99 -1.80 0.93 -24.99
C TYR A 99 -1.11 1.71 -23.86
N TRP A 100 -0.59 2.90 -24.15
CA TRP A 100 0.32 3.62 -23.25
C TRP A 100 -0.28 3.91 -21.88
N LEU A 101 -1.58 4.22 -21.81
CA LEU A 101 -2.33 4.43 -20.57
C LEU A 101 -2.26 3.23 -19.62
N ARG A 102 -2.28 2.00 -20.14
CA ARG A 102 -2.17 0.78 -19.31
C ARG A 102 -0.76 0.53 -18.79
N TRP A 103 0.24 1.06 -19.50
CA TRP A 103 1.64 0.95 -19.09
C TRP A 103 2.01 2.01 -18.06
N VAL A 104 1.44 3.20 -18.17
CA VAL A 104 1.68 4.32 -17.25
C VAL A 104 0.81 4.22 -15.99
N SER A 105 -0.33 3.52 -16.02
CA SER A 105 -1.24 3.44 -14.88
C SER A 105 -0.60 2.88 -13.60
N ALA A 106 0.19 1.80 -13.69
CA ALA A 106 0.81 1.22 -12.51
C ALA A 106 1.87 2.16 -11.87
N PRO A 107 2.80 2.77 -12.63
CA PRO A 107 3.68 3.82 -12.11
C PRO A 107 2.92 5.01 -11.52
N VAL A 108 1.84 5.45 -12.15
CA VAL A 108 1.04 6.57 -11.63
C VAL A 108 0.36 6.20 -10.31
N ILE A 109 -0.23 5.01 -10.21
CA ILE A 109 -0.83 4.52 -8.95
C ILE A 109 0.23 4.47 -7.85
N ALA A 110 1.42 3.95 -8.14
CA ALA A 110 2.52 3.91 -7.19
C ALA A 110 2.96 5.32 -6.79
N ALA A 111 3.14 6.24 -7.74
CA ALA A 111 3.53 7.62 -7.48
C ALA A 111 2.49 8.37 -6.64
N VAL A 112 1.20 8.17 -6.92
CA VAL A 112 0.10 8.75 -6.13
C VAL A 112 0.09 8.16 -4.71
N ALA A 113 0.23 6.84 -4.56
CA ALA A 113 0.27 6.22 -3.24
C ALA A 113 1.46 6.70 -2.41
N ILE A 114 2.66 6.77 -3.01
CA ILE A 114 3.86 7.31 -2.35
C ILE A 114 3.65 8.78 -1.99
N GLY A 115 3.11 9.59 -2.91
CA GLY A 115 2.86 11.01 -2.68
C GLY A 115 1.87 11.25 -1.53
N LEU A 116 0.83 10.42 -1.42
CA LEU A 116 -0.13 10.48 -0.32
C LEU A 116 0.50 10.08 1.02
N ALA A 117 1.32 9.02 1.03
CA ALA A 117 2.01 8.55 2.24
C ALA A 117 3.04 9.57 2.74
N VAL A 118 3.86 10.12 1.85
CA VAL A 118 4.88 11.14 2.21
C VAL A 118 4.25 12.43 2.74
N ALA A 119 3.02 12.73 2.34
CA ALA A 119 2.29 13.91 2.82
C ALA A 119 1.42 13.62 4.05
N ASP A 120 1.51 12.42 4.64
CA ASP A 120 0.73 11.96 5.80
C ASP A 120 -0.79 12.14 5.64
N VAL A 121 -1.28 12.22 4.39
CA VAL A 121 -2.69 12.49 4.07
C VAL A 121 -3.61 11.41 4.64
N PRO A 122 -3.30 10.09 4.53
CA PRO A 122 -4.14 9.05 5.12
C PRO A 122 -4.25 9.18 6.63
N LEU A 123 -3.15 9.45 7.32
CA LEU A 123 -3.12 9.61 8.77
C LEU A 123 -3.89 10.86 9.21
N GLN A 124 -3.59 12.02 8.62
CA GLN A 124 -4.26 13.28 8.92
C GLN A 124 -5.77 13.18 8.67
N SER A 125 -6.19 12.63 7.54
CA SER A 125 -7.61 12.49 7.21
C SER A 125 -8.37 11.60 8.19
N ARG A 126 -7.74 10.52 8.65
CA ARG A 126 -8.34 9.59 9.63
C ARG A 126 -8.45 10.21 11.02
N ILE A 127 -7.44 10.99 11.43
CA ILE A 127 -7.47 11.77 12.67
C ILE A 127 -8.56 12.83 12.59
N SER A 128 -8.57 13.66 11.54
CA SER A 128 -9.60 14.71 11.38
C SER A 128 -11.01 14.14 11.38
N ALA A 129 -11.24 12.98 10.74
CA ALA A 129 -12.54 12.31 10.75
C ALA A 129 -12.94 11.71 12.11
N SER A 130 -11.97 11.50 13.01
CA SER A 130 -12.19 10.90 14.34
C SER A 130 -12.04 11.90 15.50
N ALA A 131 -11.58 13.13 15.23
CA ALA A 131 -11.14 14.09 16.23
C ALA A 131 -12.23 14.39 17.26
N ASP A 132 -13.44 14.73 16.82
CA ASP A 132 -14.55 15.09 17.73
C ASP A 132 -14.88 13.96 18.72
N GLN A 133 -14.89 12.71 18.25
CA GLN A 133 -15.21 11.54 19.07
C GLN A 133 -14.06 11.17 20.03
N LEU A 134 -12.81 11.40 19.61
CA LEU A 134 -11.66 11.20 20.48
C LEU A 134 -11.61 12.28 21.56
N LEU A 135 -11.91 13.52 21.21
CA LEU A 135 -11.93 14.65 22.15
C LEU A 135 -13.05 14.49 23.18
N SER A 136 -14.25 14.08 22.79
CA SER A 136 -15.34 13.83 23.76
C SER A 136 -14.95 12.78 24.80
N LEU A 137 -14.18 11.77 24.42
CA LEU A 137 -13.70 10.75 25.34
C LEU A 137 -12.65 11.27 26.34
N SER A 138 -11.92 12.32 25.97
CA SER A 138 -10.97 12.96 26.88
C SER A 138 -11.66 13.74 27.99
N GLU A 139 -12.85 14.28 27.73
CA GLU A 139 -13.66 15.00 28.73
C GLU A 139 -14.10 14.08 29.87
N ASP A 140 -14.27 12.79 29.59
CA ASP A 140 -14.63 11.76 30.58
C ASP A 140 -13.43 11.24 31.39
N THR A 141 -12.21 11.67 31.08
CA THR A 141 -10.99 11.21 31.75
C THR A 141 -10.56 12.23 32.82
N ASP A 142 -10.72 11.89 34.11
CA ASP A 142 -10.38 12.75 35.26
C ASP A 142 -8.85 13.01 35.48
N GLY A 143 -8.03 12.93 34.42
CA GLY A 143 -6.61 13.33 34.44
C GLY A 143 -5.66 12.50 35.31
N ARG A 144 -6.15 11.45 35.98
CA ARG A 144 -5.35 10.62 36.91
C ARG A 144 -5.42 9.12 36.68
N THR A 145 -6.38 8.65 35.87
CA THR A 145 -6.62 7.21 35.71
C THR A 145 -6.68 6.87 34.24
N SER A 146 -5.95 5.83 33.83
CA SER A 146 -6.13 5.26 32.50
C SER A 146 -7.43 4.48 32.46
N ILE A 147 -8.28 4.76 31.48
CA ILE A 147 -9.52 4.05 31.22
C ILE A 147 -9.22 2.95 30.20
N PRO A 148 -9.33 1.66 30.56
CA PRO A 148 -9.19 0.58 29.60
C PRO A 148 -10.45 0.50 28.73
N LEU A 149 -10.25 0.45 27.42
CA LEU A 149 -11.31 0.35 26.41
C LEU A 149 -11.33 -1.01 25.72
N ASN A 150 -10.29 -1.83 25.90
CA ASN A 150 -10.24 -3.23 25.46
C ASN A 150 -10.62 -3.44 23.97
N GLY A 151 -10.26 -2.50 23.10
CA GLY A 151 -10.52 -2.57 21.66
C GLY A 151 -11.81 -1.89 21.21
N GLU A 152 -12.48 -1.16 22.10
CA GLU A 152 -13.66 -0.36 21.74
C GLU A 152 -13.35 0.61 20.60
N ARG A 153 -14.29 0.70 19.65
CA ARG A 153 -14.12 1.52 18.46
C ARG A 153 -14.60 2.94 18.72
N VAL A 154 -13.68 3.90 18.63
CA VAL A 154 -13.93 5.33 18.76
C VAL A 154 -13.49 6.00 17.46
N GLY A 155 -14.44 6.59 16.74
CA GLY A 155 -14.24 7.05 15.37
C GLY A 155 -13.78 5.92 14.44
N LEU A 156 -12.66 6.15 13.77
CA LEU A 156 -12.04 5.16 12.89
C LEU A 156 -10.97 4.31 13.59
N TYR A 157 -10.75 4.47 14.90
CA TYR A 157 -9.72 3.74 15.66
C TYR A 157 -10.34 2.75 16.64
N SER A 158 -9.71 1.59 16.82
CA SER A 158 -9.96 0.70 17.96
C SER A 158 -8.97 1.08 19.06
N LEU A 159 -9.47 1.44 20.23
CA LEU A 159 -8.65 1.93 21.33
C LEU A 159 -8.48 0.85 22.39
N ARG A 160 -7.24 0.65 22.82
CA ARG A 160 -6.91 -0.19 23.97
C ARG A 160 -7.20 0.53 25.27
N SER A 161 -6.82 1.80 25.36
CA SER A 161 -6.98 2.62 26.55
C SER A 161 -6.84 4.10 26.22
N VAL A 162 -7.42 4.94 27.07
CA VAL A 162 -7.16 6.37 27.08
C VAL A 162 -6.60 6.77 28.44
N SER A 163 -5.68 7.72 28.43
CA SER A 163 -5.12 8.32 29.64
C SER A 163 -4.84 9.79 29.40
N ALA A 164 -5.08 10.63 30.38
CA ALA A 164 -4.66 12.03 30.35
C ALA A 164 -3.61 12.26 31.43
N TYR A 165 -2.51 12.93 31.08
CA TYR A 165 -1.43 13.28 31.99
C TYR A 165 -0.81 14.62 31.59
N GLU A 166 -0.74 15.56 32.55
CA GLU A 166 -0.14 16.90 32.36
C GLU A 166 -0.63 17.64 31.10
N GLY A 167 -1.94 17.61 30.84
CA GLY A 167 -2.53 18.32 29.68
C GLY A 167 -2.31 17.65 28.32
N VAL A 168 -1.76 16.44 28.30
CA VAL A 168 -1.66 15.57 27.13
C VAL A 168 -2.62 14.40 27.29
N THR A 169 -3.49 14.18 26.30
CA THR A 169 -4.35 12.99 26.23
C THR A 169 -3.72 11.96 25.31
N HIS A 170 -3.43 10.77 25.82
CA HIS A 170 -2.92 9.64 25.06
C HIS A 170 -4.03 8.64 24.75
N TYR A 171 -4.17 8.33 23.48
CA TYR A 171 -5.05 7.30 22.95
C TYR A 171 -4.19 6.14 22.48
N ALA A 172 -4.17 5.04 23.24
CA ALA A 172 -3.46 3.83 22.82
C ALA A 172 -4.30 3.08 21.80
N VAL A 173 -3.80 2.97 20.56
CA VAL A 173 -4.53 2.28 19.49
C VAL A 173 -4.23 0.79 19.57
N GLU A 174 -5.26 -0.03 19.49
CA GLU A 174 -5.15 -1.47 19.51
C GLU A 174 -4.40 -1.98 18.28
N GLY A 175 -3.48 -2.92 18.49
CA GLY A 175 -2.70 -3.54 17.40
C GLY A 175 -1.66 -2.61 16.76
N SER A 176 -1.50 -1.41 17.30
CA SER A 176 -0.63 -0.39 16.73
C SER A 176 0.80 -0.48 17.27
N GLY A 177 1.76 -0.38 16.35
CA GLY A 177 3.19 -0.35 16.64
C GLY A 177 3.89 -1.66 16.29
N LEU A 178 4.99 -1.56 15.54
CA LEU A 178 5.75 -2.68 14.98
C LEU A 178 6.34 -3.59 16.08
N PHE A 179 6.94 -2.98 17.11
CA PHE A 179 7.62 -3.69 18.22
C PHE A 179 7.21 -3.20 19.60
N SER A 180 6.64 -2.00 19.66
CA SER A 180 6.25 -1.34 20.90
C SER A 180 4.90 -0.67 20.73
N PRO A 181 4.08 -0.56 21.79
CA PRO A 181 2.79 0.12 21.71
C PRO A 181 2.94 1.54 21.18
N SER A 182 2.07 1.92 20.25
CA SER A 182 1.95 3.29 19.75
C SER A 182 0.51 3.79 19.88
N GLY A 183 0.31 5.06 19.50
CA GLY A 183 -1.01 5.66 19.56
C GLY A 183 -1.00 7.11 19.13
N LEU A 184 -2.12 7.77 19.39
CA LEU A 184 -2.29 9.20 19.17
C LEU A 184 -2.16 9.94 20.49
N ALA A 185 -1.64 11.15 20.44
CA ALA A 185 -1.63 12.10 21.53
C ALA A 185 -2.27 13.41 21.07
N HIS A 186 -3.05 14.03 21.95
CA HIS A 186 -3.61 15.36 21.75
C HIS A 186 -3.07 16.29 22.84
N SER A 187 -2.51 17.42 22.44
CA SER A 187 -2.09 18.48 23.36
C SER A 187 -2.20 19.85 22.72
N THR A 188 -2.74 20.80 23.49
CA THR A 188 -2.82 22.22 23.10
C THR A 188 -1.49 22.95 23.29
N GLU A 189 -0.54 22.33 23.98
CA GLU A 189 0.82 22.82 24.13
C GLU A 189 1.76 22.05 23.19
N GLN A 190 2.84 22.70 22.77
CA GLN A 190 3.79 22.07 21.87
C GLN A 190 4.61 21.01 22.63
N ILE A 191 4.56 19.76 22.16
CA ILE A 191 5.35 18.66 22.71
C ILE A 191 6.69 18.59 21.97
N PRO A 192 7.83 18.50 22.67
CA PRO A 192 9.12 18.25 22.04
C PRO A 192 9.14 16.92 21.25
N GLU A 193 9.48 17.00 19.97
CA GLU A 193 9.51 15.86 19.06
C GLU A 193 10.86 15.14 19.06
N GLY A 194 10.85 13.83 18.81
CA GLY A 194 12.07 13.03 18.65
C GLY A 194 12.91 12.84 19.94
N VAL A 195 12.39 13.28 21.09
CA VAL A 195 13.07 13.18 22.39
C VAL A 195 12.15 12.58 23.45
N PHE A 196 12.75 11.97 24.48
CA PHE A 196 12.00 11.54 25.66
C PHE A 196 11.56 12.76 26.46
N VAL A 197 10.25 12.90 26.63
CA VAL A 197 9.68 13.98 27.45
C VAL A 197 9.69 13.54 28.91
N PRO A 198 10.36 14.29 29.83
CA PRO A 198 10.37 13.96 31.25
C PRO A 198 8.95 13.83 31.81
N GLY A 199 8.70 12.80 32.62
CA GLY A 199 7.38 12.55 33.23
C GLY A 199 6.37 11.81 32.35
N GLN A 200 6.61 11.69 31.04
CA GLN A 200 5.69 11.06 30.08
C GLN A 200 6.05 9.59 29.74
N GLY A 201 7.01 9.01 30.47
CA GLY A 201 7.52 7.66 30.26
C GLY A 201 8.59 7.59 29.15
N SER A 202 8.80 6.39 28.60
CA SER A 202 9.71 6.17 27.45
C SER A 202 9.02 6.42 26.11
N ARG A 203 8.19 7.48 26.03
CA ARG A 203 7.47 7.85 24.82
C ARG A 203 8.23 8.90 24.03
N ILE A 204 8.26 8.73 22.72
CA ILE A 204 8.72 9.73 21.76
C ILE A 204 7.53 10.17 20.93
N TYR A 205 7.45 11.47 20.65
CA TYR A 205 6.36 12.10 19.91
C TYR A 205 6.83 12.55 18.52
N GLU A 206 5.91 12.49 17.57
CA GLU A 206 6.04 13.01 16.21
C GLU A 206 4.78 13.82 15.90
N HIS A 207 4.94 15.06 15.43
CA HIS A 207 3.80 15.92 15.11
C HIS A 207 3.11 15.44 13.83
N VAL A 208 1.77 15.49 13.82
CA VAL A 208 0.98 15.11 12.65
C VAL A 208 0.30 16.32 12.02
N SER A 209 -0.57 16.99 12.79
CA SER A 209 -1.35 18.13 12.32
C SER A 209 -2.07 18.80 13.49
N GLY A 210 -2.04 20.13 13.54
CA GLY A 210 -2.68 20.90 14.62
C GLY A 210 -2.16 20.46 15.98
N ASP A 211 -3.07 20.07 16.87
CA ASP A 211 -2.77 19.66 18.25
C ASP A 211 -2.55 18.13 18.38
N TRP A 212 -2.41 17.42 17.25
CA TRP A 212 -2.27 15.96 17.20
C TRP A 212 -0.84 15.51 16.94
N TYR A 213 -0.43 14.51 17.71
CA TYR A 213 0.86 13.85 17.66
C TYR A 213 0.67 12.32 17.59
N VAL A 214 1.62 11.62 16.98
CA VAL A 214 1.80 10.17 17.19
C VAL A 214 2.79 9.98 18.33
N TRP A 215 2.55 9.00 19.19
CA TRP A 215 3.54 8.56 20.17
C TRP A 215 3.90 7.10 19.98
N VAL A 216 5.16 6.77 20.23
CA VAL A 216 5.68 5.40 20.22
C VAL A 216 6.40 5.15 21.55
N ASN A 217 6.12 4.03 22.19
CA ASN A 217 6.84 3.60 23.38
C ASN A 217 8.19 2.97 22.98
N HIS A 218 9.26 3.26 23.71
CA HIS A 218 10.56 2.59 23.55
C HIS A 218 10.93 1.77 24.79
#